data_AF-A0A6L9YD48-F1
#
_entry.id   AF-A0A6L9YD48-F1
#
_cell.length_a   1.000
_cell.length_b   1.000
_cell.length_c   1.000
_cell.angle_alpha   90.00
_cell.angle_beta   90.00
_cell.angle_gamma   90.00
#
_symmetry.space_group_name_H-M   'P 1'
#
loop_
_entity.id
_entity.type
_entity.pdbx_description
1 polymer ?
#
loop_
_entity_poly.entity_id
_entity_poly.type
_entity_poly.pdbx_seq_one_letter_code
_entity_poly.pdbx_strand_id
1 'polypeptide(L)'
;MVTFHSVSQKESLVSLSFTENNSTTPDRNYQSLEAVINFYEQKDIRNDYFQWLHLRPIDLSSIWLLLHNLQGITADFVRWLASAVSRIDDNVIRCLLVKQLYDELGNGNPEQCHTLLYNRFYHAFHPWQPESM
;
A
#
# COMPACT_ATOMS: atom_id res chain seq x y z
N MET A 1 -14.20 23.83 -41.01
CA MET A 1 -13.08 23.00 -41.49
C MET A 1 -11.93 23.24 -40.53
N VAL A 2 -11.77 22.38 -39.52
CA VAL A 2 -10.79 22.55 -38.44
C VAL A 2 -9.68 21.52 -38.66
N THR A 3 -8.48 22.02 -38.87
CA THR A 3 -7.26 21.24 -39.12
C THR A 3 -6.72 20.73 -37.78
N PHE A 4 -6.66 19.42 -37.60
CA PHE A 4 -5.97 18.80 -36.46
C PHE A 4 -4.46 18.77 -36.74
N HIS A 5 -3.69 19.54 -35.97
CA HIS A 5 -2.25 19.31 -35.88
C HIS A 5 -2.01 18.08 -35.01
N SER A 6 -1.65 16.99 -35.67
CA SER A 6 -1.06 15.79 -35.07
C SER A 6 0.26 16.18 -34.38
N VAL A 7 0.21 16.48 -33.09
CA VAL A 7 1.41 16.47 -32.25
C VAL A 7 1.58 15.04 -31.76
N SER A 8 2.34 14.27 -32.55
CA SER A 8 2.90 12.99 -32.15
C SER A 8 3.95 13.23 -31.06
N GLN A 9 3.52 13.42 -29.81
CA GLN A 9 4.38 13.16 -28.68
C GLN A 9 4.43 11.64 -28.52
N LYS A 10 5.57 11.06 -28.94
CA LYS A 10 5.97 9.71 -28.55
C LYS A 10 5.82 9.61 -27.03
N GLU A 11 4.75 8.98 -26.56
CA GLU A 11 4.73 8.37 -25.25
C GLU A 11 5.85 7.33 -25.27
N SER A 12 6.97 7.70 -24.66
CA SER A 12 7.97 6.73 -24.26
C SER A 12 7.28 5.80 -23.27
N LEU A 13 6.80 4.67 -23.78
CA LEU A 13 6.51 3.47 -23.00
C LEU A 13 7.80 3.15 -22.24
N VAL A 14 7.92 3.71 -21.05
CA VAL A 14 8.90 3.25 -20.07
C VAL A 14 8.46 1.82 -19.77
N SER A 15 9.13 0.85 -20.40
CA SER A 15 8.92 -0.54 -20.09
C SER A 15 9.24 -0.70 -18.61
N LEU A 16 8.23 -0.95 -17.79
CA LEU A 16 8.42 -1.47 -16.45
C LEU A 16 9.02 -2.87 -16.62
N SER A 17 10.35 -2.94 -16.67
CA SER A 17 11.06 -4.21 -16.61
C SER A 17 10.89 -4.73 -15.18
N PHE A 18 9.85 -5.52 -14.95
CA PHE A 18 9.74 -6.32 -13.74
C PHE A 18 10.83 -7.38 -13.82
N THR A 19 11.99 -7.11 -13.24
CA THR A 19 12.91 -8.19 -12.88
C THR A 19 12.23 -8.98 -11.76
N GLU A 20 11.54 -10.05 -12.15
CA GLU A 20 11.05 -11.09 -11.25
C GLU A 20 12.25 -11.77 -10.57
N ASN A 21 12.82 -11.13 -9.55
CA ASN A 21 13.73 -11.78 -8.60
C ASN A 21 13.48 -11.31 -7.15
N ASN A 22 12.43 -10.52 -6.92
CA ASN A 22 12.02 -10.12 -5.58
C ASN A 22 10.95 -11.08 -5.08
N SER A 23 11.37 -12.25 -4.57
CA SER A 23 10.48 -13.07 -3.75
C SER A 23 9.93 -12.19 -2.62
N THR A 24 8.64 -11.89 -2.69
CA THR A 24 7.91 -11.15 -1.66
C THR A 24 7.63 -12.03 -0.45
N THR A 25 7.71 -13.35 -0.63
CA THR A 25 7.56 -14.33 0.41
C THR A 25 8.92 -14.71 1.00
N PRO A 26 9.08 -14.67 2.34
CA PRO A 26 10.17 -15.35 2.98
C PRO A 26 10.22 -16.83 2.53
N ASP A 27 11.39 -17.32 2.07
CA ASP A 27 11.61 -18.75 1.86
C ASP A 27 11.25 -19.51 3.14
N ARG A 28 10.42 -20.56 3.07
CA ARG A 28 10.02 -21.33 4.26
C ARG A 28 11.20 -22.00 4.97
N ASN A 29 12.38 -21.99 4.35
CA ASN A 29 13.62 -22.57 4.84
C ASN A 29 14.54 -21.62 5.62
N TYR A 30 14.08 -20.50 6.20
CA TYR A 30 14.96 -19.75 7.11
C TYR A 30 15.42 -20.66 8.26
N GLN A 31 16.72 -20.93 8.28
CA GLN A 31 17.32 -21.89 9.20
C GLN A 31 17.46 -21.33 10.62
N SER A 32 17.29 -20.01 10.81
CA SER A 32 17.31 -19.36 12.13
C SER A 32 16.51 -18.04 12.16
N LEU A 33 16.19 -17.56 13.36
CA LEU A 33 15.53 -16.27 13.59
C LEU A 33 16.38 -15.10 13.06
N GLU A 34 17.70 -15.17 13.27
CA GLU A 34 18.66 -14.16 12.82
C GLU A 34 18.66 -14.04 11.29
N ALA A 35 18.50 -15.16 10.58
CA ALA A 35 18.39 -15.15 9.13
C ALA A 35 17.12 -14.42 8.65
N VAL A 36 15.99 -14.58 9.37
CA VAL A 36 14.75 -13.85 9.07
C VAL A 36 14.93 -12.36 9.33
N ILE A 37 15.50 -11.98 10.47
CA ILE A 37 15.73 -10.58 10.84
C ILE A 37 16.63 -9.91 9.80
N ASN A 38 17.79 -10.49 9.52
CA ASN A 38 18.74 -9.96 8.53
C ASN A 38 18.10 -9.80 7.15
N PHE A 39 17.25 -10.74 6.74
CA PHE A 39 16.53 -10.64 5.47
C PHE A 39 15.62 -9.41 5.40
N TYR A 40 14.84 -9.15 6.45
CA TYR A 40 13.94 -7.99 6.46
C TYR A 40 14.67 -6.66 6.68
N GLU A 41 15.75 -6.63 7.46
CA GLU A 41 16.57 -5.42 7.65
C GLU A 41 17.29 -4.98 6.38
N GLN A 42 17.71 -5.93 5.54
CA GLN A 42 18.37 -5.65 4.26
C GLN A 42 17.38 -5.36 3.13
N LYS A 43 16.08 -5.56 3.37
CA LYS A 43 15.07 -5.39 2.32
C LYS A 43 14.87 -3.91 2.02
N ASP A 44 15.24 -3.52 0.82
CA ASP A 44 14.91 -2.20 0.29
C ASP A 44 13.40 -2.09 0.07
N ILE A 45 12.76 -1.15 0.77
CA ILE A 45 11.31 -0.90 0.69
C ILE A 45 10.95 0.05 -0.45
N ARG A 46 11.93 0.55 -1.20
CA ARG A 46 11.66 1.38 -2.37
C ARG A 46 10.90 0.57 -3.42
N ASN A 47 9.76 1.09 -3.85
CA ASN A 47 8.94 0.50 -4.90
C ASN A 47 9.12 1.28 -6.20
N ASP A 48 9.28 0.59 -7.33
CA ASP A 48 9.48 1.21 -8.64
C ASP A 48 8.36 2.18 -9.03
N TYR A 49 7.12 1.89 -8.62
CA TYR A 49 5.97 2.80 -8.83
C TYR A 49 6.14 4.11 -8.04
N PHE A 50 6.62 4.05 -6.79
CA PHE A 50 6.88 5.25 -6.00
C PHE A 50 8.05 6.05 -6.55
N GLN A 51 9.10 5.37 -7.04
CA GLN A 51 10.21 6.04 -7.72
C GLN A 51 9.74 6.70 -9.03
N TRP A 52 8.91 6.00 -9.80
CA TRP A 52 8.31 6.51 -11.03
C TRP A 52 7.42 7.74 -10.78
N LEU A 53 6.60 7.72 -9.72
CA LEU A 53 5.80 8.86 -9.29
C LEU A 53 6.68 10.05 -8.88
N HIS A 54 7.76 9.80 -8.14
CA HIS A 54 8.65 10.84 -7.63
C HIS A 54 9.38 11.62 -8.73
N LEU A 55 9.67 10.98 -9.86
CA LEU A 55 10.41 11.59 -10.97
C LEU A 55 9.55 12.45 -11.91
N ARG A 56 8.24 12.58 -11.65
CA ARG A 56 7.27 13.25 -12.51
C ARG A 56 6.59 14.41 -11.79
N PRO A 57 6.01 15.38 -12.54
CA PRO A 57 5.06 16.32 -11.94
C PRO A 57 3.96 15.56 -11.20
N ILE A 58 3.44 16.16 -10.12
CA ILE A 58 2.38 15.55 -9.30
C ILE A 58 1.18 15.22 -10.21
N ASP A 59 0.89 13.93 -10.33
CA ASP A 59 -0.28 13.40 -11.02
C ASP A 59 -1.28 12.85 -10.00
N LEU A 60 -2.30 13.65 -9.71
CA LEU A 60 -3.32 13.33 -8.72
C LEU A 60 -4.21 12.16 -9.16
N SER A 61 -4.29 11.87 -10.47
CA SER A 61 -5.01 10.70 -10.99
C SER A 61 -4.26 9.40 -10.70
N SER A 62 -2.94 9.39 -10.86
CA SER A 62 -2.10 8.25 -10.47
C SER A 62 -2.08 8.04 -8.94
N ILE A 63 -2.15 9.12 -8.16
CA ILE A 63 -2.31 9.03 -6.70
C ILE A 63 -3.68 8.47 -6.34
N TRP A 64 -4.76 8.94 -6.99
CA TRP A 64 -6.09 8.36 -6.80
C TRP A 64 -6.10 6.87 -7.09
N LEU A 65 -5.45 6.42 -8.17
CA LEU A 65 -5.38 5.00 -8.53
C LEU A 65 -4.65 4.17 -7.47
N LEU A 66 -3.54 4.68 -6.92
CA LEU A 66 -2.86 4.04 -5.79
C LEU A 66 -3.79 3.88 -4.60
N LEU A 67 -4.49 4.94 -4.21
CA LEU A 67 -5.43 4.90 -3.10
C LEU A 67 -6.58 3.93 -3.40
N HIS A 68 -7.18 4.00 -4.57
CA HIS A 68 -8.26 3.08 -4.96
C HIS A 68 -7.84 1.60 -4.82
N ASN A 69 -6.61 1.25 -5.20
CA ASN A 69 -6.09 -0.11 -5.00
C ASN A 69 -5.84 -0.47 -3.54
N LEU A 70 -5.47 0.49 -2.69
CA LEU A 70 -5.25 0.28 -1.26
C LEU A 70 -6.56 0.05 -0.48
N GLN A 71 -7.72 0.50 -0.98
CA GLN A 71 -9.01 0.28 -0.32
C GLN A 71 -9.29 -1.21 -0.03
N GLY A 72 -8.91 -2.11 -0.95
CA GLY A 72 -9.11 -3.55 -0.76
C GLY A 72 -8.33 -4.12 0.43
N ILE A 73 -7.22 -3.48 0.81
CA ILE A 73 -6.40 -3.91 1.95
C ILE A 73 -6.93 -3.28 3.25
N THR A 74 -7.25 -1.98 3.23
CA THR A 74 -7.61 -1.23 4.45
C THR A 74 -8.99 -1.59 4.99
N ALA A 75 -9.92 -2.06 4.14
CA ALA A 75 -11.27 -2.43 4.56
C ALA A 75 -11.31 -3.64 5.50
N ASP A 76 -10.43 -4.62 5.26
CA ASP A 76 -10.47 -5.91 5.97
C ASP A 76 -9.41 -6.04 7.06
N PHE A 77 -8.41 -5.15 7.06
CA PHE A 77 -7.24 -5.26 7.93
C PHE A 77 -7.59 -5.36 9.42
N VAL A 78 -8.46 -4.48 9.92
CA VAL A 78 -8.84 -4.47 11.35
C VAL A 78 -9.50 -5.77 11.77
N ARG A 79 -10.41 -6.29 10.93
CA ARG A 79 -11.11 -7.55 11.17
C ARG A 79 -10.15 -8.74 11.13
N TRP A 80 -9.25 -8.77 10.16
CA TRP A 80 -8.21 -9.79 10.07
C TRP A 80 -7.29 -9.76 11.30
N LEU A 81 -6.84 -8.57 11.71
CA LEU A 81 -5.97 -8.38 12.86
C LEU A 81 -6.65 -8.80 14.18
N ALA A 82 -7.90 -8.42 14.39
CA ALA A 82 -8.70 -8.87 15.53
C ALA A 82 -8.82 -10.41 15.57
N SER A 83 -9.08 -11.02 14.40
CA SER A 83 -9.09 -12.49 14.30
C SER A 83 -7.72 -13.10 14.62
N ALA A 84 -6.62 -12.49 14.19
CA ALA A 84 -5.27 -12.98 14.49
C ALA A 84 -4.96 -12.92 15.99
N VAL A 85 -5.23 -11.77 16.63
CA VAL A 85 -5.07 -11.56 18.07
C VAL A 85 -5.81 -12.63 18.88
N SER A 86 -7.04 -12.97 18.49
CA SER A 86 -7.87 -13.96 19.20
C SER A 86 -7.33 -15.39 19.18
N ARG A 87 -6.40 -15.70 18.26
CA ARG A 87 -5.90 -17.06 18.01
C ARG A 87 -4.45 -17.28 18.44
N ILE A 88 -3.76 -16.24 18.89
CA ILE A 88 -2.35 -16.32 19.29
C ILE A 88 -2.29 -16.67 20.76
N ASP A 89 -1.63 -17.78 21.11
CA ASP A 89 -1.50 -18.25 22.49
C ASP A 89 -0.42 -17.51 23.29
N ASP A 90 0.64 -17.04 22.62
CA ASP A 90 1.75 -16.33 23.24
C ASP A 90 1.32 -14.93 23.69
N ASN A 91 1.39 -14.66 25.00
CA ASN A 91 0.97 -13.39 25.58
C ASN A 91 1.84 -12.20 25.18
N VAL A 92 3.13 -12.40 24.90
CA VAL A 92 4.02 -11.31 24.46
C VAL A 92 3.62 -10.87 23.06
N ILE A 93 3.47 -11.83 22.14
CA ILE A 93 3.02 -11.54 20.77
C ILE A 93 1.61 -10.94 20.78
N ARG A 94 0.70 -11.53 21.57
CA ARG A 94 -0.67 -11.02 21.72
C ARG A 94 -0.69 -9.58 22.21
N CYS A 95 0.14 -9.22 23.20
CA CYS A 95 0.23 -7.85 23.72
C CYS A 95 0.67 -6.86 22.62
N LEU A 96 1.67 -7.22 21.82
CA LEU A 96 2.14 -6.37 20.72
C LEU A 96 1.06 -6.16 19.65
N LEU A 97 0.34 -7.22 19.27
CA LEU A 97 -0.72 -7.11 18.26
C LEU A 97 -1.98 -6.43 18.78
N VAL A 98 -2.31 -6.57 20.06
CA VAL A 98 -3.39 -5.79 20.69
C VAL A 98 -3.06 -4.30 20.67
N LYS A 99 -1.80 -3.92 20.90
CA LYS A 99 -1.37 -2.52 20.76
C LYS A 99 -1.60 -2.02 19.34
N GLN A 100 -1.20 -2.78 18.32
CA GLN A 100 -1.48 -2.42 16.93
C GLN A 100 -2.98 -2.29 16.67
N LEU A 101 -3.78 -3.28 17.10
CA LEU A 101 -5.23 -3.26 16.92
C LEU A 101 -5.89 -2.05 17.60
N TYR A 102 -5.43 -1.69 18.79
CA TYR A 102 -5.92 -0.51 19.50
C TYR A 102 -5.63 0.79 18.73
N ASP A 103 -4.45 0.88 18.12
CA ASP A 103 -4.07 2.01 17.26
C ASP A 103 -4.94 2.08 16.00
N GLU A 104 -5.14 0.96 15.30
CA GLU A 104 -6.02 0.89 14.12
C GLU A 104 -7.48 1.29 14.45
N LEU A 105 -7.92 1.00 15.68
CA LEU A 105 -9.24 1.38 16.23
C LEU A 105 -9.27 2.81 16.79
N GLY A 106 -8.27 3.64 16.50
CA GLY A 106 -8.24 5.05 16.85
C GLY A 106 -7.94 5.32 18.32
N ASN A 107 -7.26 4.40 19.02
CA ASN A 107 -6.87 4.55 20.41
C ASN A 107 -8.04 4.94 21.34
N GLY A 108 -9.21 4.34 21.11
CA GLY A 108 -10.43 4.62 21.88
C GLY A 108 -11.25 5.82 21.41
N ASN A 109 -10.78 6.56 20.39
CA ASN A 109 -11.55 7.60 19.72
C ASN A 109 -12.00 7.10 18.33
N PRO A 110 -13.31 6.84 18.12
CA PRO A 110 -13.82 6.38 16.84
C PRO A 110 -13.50 7.30 15.66
N GLU A 111 -13.37 8.62 15.87
CA GLU A 111 -13.05 9.56 14.79
C GLU A 111 -11.61 9.43 14.27
N GLN A 112 -10.75 8.73 15.02
CA GLN A 112 -9.35 8.47 14.70
C GLN A 112 -9.12 7.05 14.15
N CYS A 113 -10.17 6.22 13.99
CA CYS A 113 -10.03 4.92 13.37
C CYS A 113 -9.36 5.05 11.99
N HIS A 114 -8.32 4.26 11.74
CA HIS A 114 -7.52 4.38 10.52
C HIS A 114 -8.36 4.16 9.26
N THR A 115 -9.32 3.23 9.26
CA THR A 115 -10.26 3.03 8.14
C THR A 115 -11.08 4.29 7.85
N LEU A 116 -11.51 5.03 8.88
CA LEU A 116 -12.28 6.26 8.71
C LEU A 116 -11.40 7.41 8.22
N LEU A 117 -10.21 7.57 8.78
CA LEU A 117 -9.24 8.55 8.32
C LEU A 117 -8.85 8.30 6.86
N TYR A 118 -8.58 7.04 6.52
CA TYR A 118 -8.29 6.60 5.17
C TYR A 118 -9.45 6.89 4.22
N ASN A 119 -10.69 6.58 4.59
CA ASN A 119 -11.86 6.88 3.75
C ASN A 119 -12.03 8.39 3.53
N ARG A 120 -11.85 9.22 4.55
CA ARG A 120 -11.87 10.68 4.42
C ARG A 120 -10.78 11.16 3.44
N PHE A 121 -9.58 10.62 3.57
CA PHE A 121 -8.46 10.92 2.68
C PHE A 121 -8.76 10.49 1.24
N TYR A 122 -9.21 9.26 1.03
CA TYR A 122 -9.59 8.73 -0.27
C TYR A 122 -10.69 9.57 -0.94
N HIS A 123 -11.76 9.91 -0.21
CA HIS A 123 -12.84 10.74 -0.74
C HIS A 123 -12.38 12.14 -1.16
N ALA A 124 -11.40 12.72 -0.47
CA ALA A 124 -10.82 14.00 -0.88
C ALA A 124 -10.17 13.93 -2.27
N PHE A 125 -9.72 12.76 -2.70
CA PHE A 125 -9.11 12.54 -4.02
C PHE A 125 -10.12 12.18 -5.13
N HIS A 126 -11.40 11.98 -4.80
CA HIS A 126 -12.43 11.62 -5.78
C HIS A 126 -12.50 12.54 -7.02
N PRO A 127 -12.25 13.87 -6.95
CA PRO A 127 -12.25 14.73 -8.13
C PRO A 127 -11.22 14.35 -9.21
N TRP A 128 -10.19 13.58 -8.87
CA TRP A 128 -9.15 13.11 -9.80
C TRP A 128 -9.32 11.64 -10.20
N GLN A 129 -10.49 11.05 -9.96
CA GLN A 129 -10.83 9.76 -10.52
C GLN A 129 -10.78 9.83 -12.06
N PRO A 130 -10.07 8.91 -12.74
CA PRO A 130 -10.08 8.84 -14.20
C PRO A 130 -11.50 8.64 -14.73
N GLU A 131 -11.86 9.39 -15.77
CA GLU A 131 -13.12 9.17 -16.48
C GLU A 131 -13.13 7.79 -17.12
N SER A 132 -14.25 7.08 -17.01
CA SER A 132 -14.43 5.80 -17.69
C SER A 132 -14.50 6.07 -19.20
N MET A 133 -13.55 5.55 -19.97
CA MET A 133 -13.63 5.53 -21.44
C MET A 133 -14.75 4.61 -21.93
#